data_AF-A0A0Q9PN68-F1
#
_entry.id   AF-A0A0Q9PN68-F1
#
_cell.length_a   1.000
_cell.length_b   1.000
_cell.length_c   1.000
_cell.angle_alpha   90.00
_cell.angle_beta   90.00
_cell.angle_gamma   90.00
#
_symmetry.space_group_name_H-M   'P 1'
#
loop_
_entity.id
_entity.type
_entity.pdbx_description
1 polymer ?
#
loop_
_entity_poly.entity_id
_entity_poly.type
_entity_poly.pdbx_seq_one_letter_code
_entity_poly.pdbx_strand_id
1 'polypeptide(L)'
;MRQYDDPVEVRRGEAEDPDQFLWRGTLWKVRAVVAHWVETGPWWQGSGGAGGAAPDLLAERELWRVEAGRGEQGHGVFDLSFDWTDGRWQLVGCLD
;
A
#
# COMPACT_ATOMS: atom_id res chain seq x y z
N MET A 1 -11.49 -8.91 -8.65
CA MET A 1 -10.82 -8.23 -7.52
C MET A 1 -11.83 -7.40 -6.78
N ARG A 2 -11.98 -7.59 -5.46
CA ARG A 2 -12.82 -6.75 -4.62
C ARG A 2 -12.00 -5.55 -4.14
N GLN A 3 -12.56 -4.35 -4.22
CA GLN A 3 -11.93 -3.13 -3.72
C GLN A 3 -12.33 -2.90 -2.27
N TYR A 4 -11.39 -2.34 -1.49
CA TYR A 4 -11.56 -1.99 -0.08
C TYR A 4 -10.94 -0.61 0.17
N ASP A 5 -11.21 -0.03 1.33
CA ASP A 5 -10.50 1.15 1.86
C ASP A 5 -10.22 0.95 3.35
N ASP A 6 -10.07 -0.32 3.75
CA ASP A 6 -9.99 -0.70 5.16
C ASP A 6 -8.59 -0.36 5.69
N PRO A 7 -8.46 0.32 6.84
CA PRO A 7 -7.16 0.49 7.46
C PRO A 7 -6.58 -0.84 7.90
N VAL A 8 -5.27 -0.97 7.70
CA VAL A 8 -4.50 -2.15 8.14
C VAL A 8 -3.23 -1.69 8.84
N GLU A 9 -2.76 -2.50 9.77
CA GLU A 9 -1.42 -2.33 10.34
C GLU A 9 -0.46 -3.23 9.58
N VAL A 10 0.64 -2.67 9.06
CA VAL A 10 1.63 -3.43 8.30
C VAL A 10 2.96 -3.37 9.04
N ARG A 11 3.56 -4.54 9.25
CA ARG A 11 4.95 -4.65 9.67
C ARG A 11 5.81 -4.86 8.44
N ARG A 12 6.73 -3.93 8.21
CA ARG A 12 7.74 -4.05 7.18
C ARG A 12 8.88 -4.97 7.64
N GLY A 13 9.47 -5.69 6.70
CA GLY A 13 10.65 -6.52 6.88
C GLY A 13 11.94 -5.71 6.78
N GLU A 14 13.06 -6.42 6.66
CA GLU A 14 14.41 -5.82 6.64
C GLU A 14 14.68 -5.02 5.35
N ALA A 15 14.07 -5.40 4.23
CA ALA A 15 14.15 -4.67 2.96
C ALA A 15 13.00 -3.64 2.79
N GLU A 16 12.35 -3.27 3.89
CA GLU A 16 11.22 -2.32 3.96
C GLU A 16 9.95 -2.74 3.19
N ASP A 17 9.93 -3.97 2.69
CA ASP A 17 8.77 -4.61 2.07
C ASP A 17 7.80 -5.11 3.14
N PRO A 18 6.49 -5.19 2.84
CA PRO A 18 5.49 -5.72 3.77
C PRO A 18 5.74 -7.22 4.07
N ASP A 19 6.03 -7.56 5.33
CA ASP A 19 6.24 -8.95 5.79
C ASP A 19 4.96 -9.56 6.40
N GLN A 20 4.17 -8.74 7.09
CA GLN A 20 2.89 -9.16 7.67
C GLN A 20 1.95 -7.97 7.86
N PHE A 21 0.64 -8.22 7.83
CA PHE A 21 -0.36 -7.19 8.08
C PHE A 21 -1.57 -7.71 8.85
N LEU A 22 -2.19 -6.82 9.63
CA LEU A 22 -3.44 -7.08 10.36
C LEU A 22 -4.62 -6.52 9.59
N TRP A 23 -5.56 -7.37 9.21
CA TRP A 23 -6.80 -6.97 8.57
C TRP A 23 -7.99 -7.53 9.35
N ARG A 24 -8.87 -6.63 9.82
CA ARG A 24 -10.07 -6.97 10.64
C ARG A 24 -9.77 -7.90 11.82
N GLY A 25 -8.67 -7.64 12.52
CA GLY A 25 -8.23 -8.42 13.68
C GLY A 25 -7.58 -9.77 13.34
N THR A 26 -7.37 -10.07 12.06
CA THR A 26 -6.70 -11.30 11.61
C THR A 26 -5.32 -10.97 11.05
N LEU A 27 -4.31 -11.73 11.48
CA LEU A 27 -2.94 -11.60 10.97
C LEU A 27 -2.79 -12.38 9.66
N TRP A 28 -2.26 -11.68 8.65
CA TRP A 28 -1.89 -12.23 7.36
C TRP A 28 -0.38 -12.11 7.20
N LYS A 29 0.27 -13.23 6.89
CA LYS A 29 1.71 -13.26 6.61
C LYS A 29 1.92 -13.13 5.11
N VAL A 30 2.74 -12.17 4.69
CA VAL A 30 3.15 -12.03 3.30
C VAL A 30 4.12 -13.16 2.97
N ARG A 31 3.88 -13.81 1.83
CA ARG A 31 4.70 -14.91 1.31
C ARG A 31 5.55 -14.46 0.14
N ALA A 32 5.02 -13.54 -0.67
CA ALA A 32 5.72 -12.95 -1.79
C ALA A 32 5.17 -11.56 -2.09
N VAL A 33 6.05 -10.64 -2.47
CA VAL A 33 5.66 -9.38 -3.12
C VAL A 33 5.58 -9.65 -4.62
N VAL A 34 4.37 -9.51 -5.18
CA VAL A 34 4.08 -9.77 -6.59
C VAL A 34 4.39 -8.53 -7.44
N ALA A 35 4.07 -7.35 -6.93
CA ALA A 35 4.39 -6.08 -7.57
C ALA A 35 4.50 -4.96 -6.53
N HIS A 36 5.32 -3.96 -6.85
CA HIS A 36 5.47 -2.73 -6.09
C HIS A 36 5.57 -1.56 -7.07
N TRP A 37 4.78 -0.51 -6.85
CA TRP A 37 4.86 0.73 -7.61
C TRP A 37 4.50 1.93 -6.75
N VAL A 38 4.97 3.11 -7.13
CA VAL A 38 4.61 4.38 -6.49
C VAL A 38 3.72 5.17 -7.44
N GLU A 39 2.56 5.59 -6.95
CA GLU A 39 1.71 6.57 -7.63
C GLU A 39 2.10 7.96 -7.16
N THR A 40 2.76 8.71 -8.04
CA THR A 40 2.98 10.13 -7.87
C THR A 40 1.72 10.88 -8.31
N GLY A 41 1.25 11.81 -7.48
CA GLY A 41 0.09 12.64 -7.80
C GLY A 41 0.21 13.32 -9.19
N PRO A 42 -0.92 13.68 -9.83
CA PRO A 42 -0.90 14.17 -11.19
C PRO A 42 -0.06 15.43 -11.35
N TRP A 43 0.95 15.36 -12.20
CA TRP A 43 1.90 16.44 -12.51
C TRP A 43 1.24 17.74 -13.02
N TRP A 44 -0.01 17.69 -13.52
CA TRP A 44 -0.77 18.88 -13.93
C TRP A 44 -1.34 19.69 -12.76
N GLN A 45 -1.25 19.18 -11.52
CA GLN A 45 -1.43 19.98 -10.30
C GLN A 45 -0.14 20.73 -9.90
N GLY A 46 0.82 20.86 -10.83
CA GLY A 46 1.84 21.88 -10.75
C GLY A 46 1.18 23.23 -10.51
N SER A 47 1.42 23.79 -9.34
CA SER A 47 0.95 25.11 -8.93
C SER A 47 1.26 26.12 -10.03
N GLY A 48 0.22 26.60 -10.70
CA GLY A 48 0.30 27.79 -11.52
C GLY A 48 0.63 28.99 -10.64
N GLY A 49 1.92 29.27 -10.48
CA GLY A 49 2.41 30.42 -9.72
C GLY A 49 3.93 30.46 -9.74
N ALA A 50 4.49 31.48 -10.39
CA ALA A 50 5.92 31.70 -10.52
C ALA A 50 6.65 31.66 -9.16
N GLY A 51 7.51 30.67 -8.97
CA GLY A 51 8.39 30.55 -7.80
C GLY A 51 8.47 29.11 -7.33
N GLY A 52 9.57 28.43 -7.67
CA GLY A 52 9.76 26.99 -7.49
C GLY A 52 9.28 26.43 -6.15
N ALA A 53 8.21 25.64 -6.22
CA ALA A 53 8.02 24.50 -5.35
C ALA A 53 8.14 23.29 -6.27
N ALA A 54 9.01 22.34 -5.92
CA ALA A 54 9.00 21.03 -6.54
C ALA A 54 7.55 20.49 -6.50
N PRO A 55 7.09 19.71 -7.51
CA PRO A 55 5.80 19.04 -7.40
C PRO A 55 5.74 18.38 -6.03
N ASP A 56 4.61 18.46 -5.36
CA ASP A 56 4.48 17.94 -4.01
C ASP A 56 4.65 16.42 -4.04
N LEU A 57 5.91 15.98 -3.89
CA LEU A 57 6.33 14.59 -3.76
C LEU A 57 5.68 13.94 -2.53
N LEU A 58 4.96 14.71 -1.70
CA LEU A 58 4.26 14.22 -0.51
C LEU A 58 2.96 13.48 -0.84
N ALA A 59 2.32 13.73 -1.98
CA ALA A 59 1.14 12.96 -2.42
C ALA A 59 1.53 11.64 -3.12
N GLU A 60 2.67 11.08 -2.75
CA GLU A 60 3.10 9.76 -3.20
C GLU A 60 2.34 8.69 -2.41
N ARG A 61 1.67 7.79 -3.11
CA ARG A 61 1.12 6.56 -2.52
C ARG A 61 1.94 5.39 -3.01
N GLU A 62 2.52 4.66 -2.08
CA GLU A 62 3.23 3.42 -2.36
C GLU A 62 2.22 2.28 -2.41
N LEU A 63 2.18 1.52 -3.50
CA LEU A 63 1.26 0.43 -3.73
C LEU A 63 2.00 -0.89 -3.84
N TRP A 64 1.54 -1.86 -3.06
CA TRP A 64 2.15 -3.16 -2.91
C TRP A 64 1.11 -4.23 -3.20
N ARG A 65 1.34 -5.03 -4.24
CA ARG A 65 0.59 -6.27 -4.46
C ARG A 65 1.34 -7.42 -3.84
N VAL A 66 0.72 -8.11 -2.89
CA VAL A 66 1.34 -9.18 -2.12
C VAL A 66 0.50 -10.45 -2.16
N GLU A 67 1.15 -11.60 -2.20
CA GLU A 67 0.53 -12.86 -1.88
C GLU A 67 0.65 -13.07 -0.37
N ALA A 68 -0.46 -13.27 0.32
CA ALA A 68 -0.46 -13.47 1.77
C ALA A 68 -1.39 -14.61 2.18
N GLY A 69 -1.11 -15.19 3.35
CA GLY A 69 -1.94 -16.23 3.92
C GLY A 69 -2.14 -16.14 5.42
N ARG A 70 -3.25 -16.73 5.89
CA ARG A 70 -3.61 -16.99 7.28
C ARG A 70 -3.88 -18.49 7.47
N GLY A 71 -3.03 -19.17 8.24
CA GLY A 71 -3.15 -20.62 8.46
C GLY A 71 -3.10 -21.45 7.17
N GLU A 72 -3.75 -22.62 7.18
CA GLU A 72 -3.71 -23.57 6.05
C GLU A 72 -4.69 -23.24 4.92
N GLN A 73 -5.80 -22.55 5.21
CA GLN A 73 -6.88 -22.35 4.23
C GLN A 73 -7.09 -20.90 3.78
N GLY A 74 -6.52 -19.91 4.48
CA GLY A 74 -6.59 -18.53 4.02
C GLY A 74 -5.35 -18.20 3.20
N HIS A 75 -5.49 -18.03 1.90
CA HIS A 75 -4.46 -17.46 1.02
C HIS A 75 -5.16 -16.56 0.00
N GLY A 76 -4.43 -15.59 -0.53
CA GLY A 76 -4.97 -14.65 -1.52
C GLY A 76 -3.95 -13.59 -1.89
N VAL A 77 -4.31 -12.79 -2.90
CA VAL A 77 -3.50 -11.65 -3.34
C VAL A 77 -4.15 -10.36 -2.86
N PHE A 78 -3.37 -9.52 -2.20
CA PHE A 78 -3.82 -8.29 -1.57
C PHE A 78 -3.08 -7.11 -2.14
N ASP A 79 -3.80 -6.01 -2.36
CA ASP A 79 -3.22 -4.71 -2.69
C ASP A 79 -3.24 -3.86 -1.42
N LEU A 80 -2.06 -3.47 -0.97
CA LEU A 80 -1.82 -2.57 0.16
C LEU A 80 -1.35 -1.22 -0.37
N SER A 81 -1.85 -0.14 0.20
CA SER A 81 -1.44 1.22 -0.09
C SER A 81 -0.85 1.84 1.16
N PHE A 82 0.31 2.48 1.03
CA PHE A 82 0.90 3.32 2.05
C PHE A 82 0.88 4.77 1.58
N ASP A 83 0.22 5.62 2.36
CA ASP A 83 0.19 7.06 2.15
C ASP A 83 1.34 7.70 2.92
N TRP A 84 2.27 8.35 2.20
CA TRP A 84 3.43 9.02 2.79
C TRP A 84 3.08 10.31 3.52
N THR A 85 1.95 10.95 3.20
CA THR A 85 1.46 12.16 3.89
C THR A 85 0.93 11.80 5.27
N ASP A 86 0.08 10.78 5.36
CA ASP A 86 -0.57 10.38 6.60
C ASP A 86 0.21 9.30 7.37
N GLY A 87 1.24 8.70 6.75
CA GLY A 87 2.00 7.58 7.31
C GLY A 87 1.13 6.36 7.57
N ARG A 88 0.07 6.16 6.78
CA ARG A 88 -0.98 5.16 7.04
C ARG A 88 -1.05 4.10 5.95
N TRP A 89 -1.29 2.88 6.40
CA TRP A 89 -1.56 1.75 5.53
C TRP A 89 -3.05 1.47 5.37
N GLN A 90 -3.45 1.12 4.16
CA GLN A 90 -4.80 0.70 3.79
C GLN A 90 -4.74 -0.55 2.91
N LEU A 91 -5.72 -1.43 3.07
CA LEU A 91 -5.99 -2.50 2.11
C LEU A 91 -6.96 -1.96 1.09
N VAL A 92 -6.50 -1.87 -0.17
CA VAL A 92 -7.26 -1.26 -1.27
C VAL A 92 -7.87 -2.31 -2.21
N GLY A 93 -7.34 -3.53 -2.17
CA GLY A 93 -7.84 -4.62 -3.01
C GLY A 93 -7.57 -6.00 -2.44
N CYS A 94 -8.44 -6.95 -2.76
CA CYS A 94 -8.23 -8.38 -2.51
C CYS A 94 -8.76 -9.22 -3.68
N LEU A 95 -7.91 -10.11 -4.16
CA LEU A 95 -8.23 -11.25 -5.01
C LEU A 95 -8.25 -12.48 -4.10
N ASP A 96 -9.46 -12.87 -3.71
CA ASP A 96 -9.82 -14.17 -3.15
C ASP A 96 -9.63 -15.28 -4.20
#